data_AF-A0A249PC20-F1
#
_entry.id   AF-A0A249PC20-F1
#
_cell.length_a   1.000
_cell.length_b   1.000
_cell.length_c   1.000
_cell.angle_alpha   90.00
_cell.angle_beta   90.00
_cell.angle_gamma   90.00
#
_symmetry.space_group_name_H-M   'P 1'
#
loop_
_entity.id
_entity.type
_entity.pdbx_description
1 polymer ?
#
loop_
_entity_poly.entity_id
_entity_poly.type
_entity_poly.pdbx_seq_one_letter_code
_entity_poly.pdbx_strand_id
1 'polypeptide(L)'
;MPRTGGIYSPPAGTKGVPNTTIQSVPYNALIDDLTADANAARPITAGGTGATSASAARTALGAQTAHAALSSISALATSADRMIYTTAADAYATTALTPFARTLLDDANAAAALTTLGISAFMQTVLNDADAAAARATLGANDASNLTTGTVPDARISGAYSSITTLSTSGKITTTGNEVEISGGNPRVKFNDTTTGAYDFWAYVDSHNFHILVDRIGDGAWNTPHPLQLEGDTNTGYLFGSQILTAGNYDALGVAPEARTITAGNGLTGGGDLAANRTLTLGTPGSITNATTNSVTSTSHTHALGFTAAEVYAGAGANDTSFPLGHAILCYTNNTARNASVTPSLRLNLNYQYLYSGHTDAGNLLSGTWRARGVNGDGWALLQRVA
;
A
#
# COMPACT_ATOMS: atom_id res chain seq x y z
N MET A 1 -6.28 -91.86 85.29
CA MET A 1 -5.77 -93.24 85.20
C MET A 1 -4.28 -93.22 85.51
N PRO A 2 -3.71 -94.20 86.23
CA PRO A 2 -2.27 -94.27 86.48
C PRO A 2 -1.50 -94.41 85.15
N ARG A 3 -1.15 -93.27 84.57
CA ARG A 3 -0.30 -93.17 83.39
C ARG A 3 0.99 -92.49 83.82
N THR A 4 2.12 -93.03 83.39
CA THR A 4 3.44 -92.42 83.55
C THR A 4 4.07 -92.32 82.16
N GLY A 5 4.42 -91.12 81.72
CA GLY A 5 4.94 -90.89 80.37
C GLY A 5 3.94 -91.21 79.24
N GLY A 6 2.64 -91.10 79.49
CA GLY A 6 1.59 -91.44 78.52
C GLY A 6 1.25 -92.94 78.45
N ILE A 7 2.07 -93.80 79.05
CA ILE A 7 1.83 -95.25 79.15
C ILE A 7 1.01 -95.54 80.41
N TYR A 8 -0.16 -96.14 80.25
CA TYR A 8 -0.99 -96.71 81.29
C TYR A 8 -0.31 -97.95 81.88
N SER A 9 -0.25 -97.99 83.21
CA SER A 9 0.17 -99.17 83.96
C SER A 9 -0.89 -99.43 85.02
N PRO A 10 -1.42 -100.66 85.15
CA PRO A 10 -2.46 -100.92 86.13
C PRO A 10 -1.94 -100.61 87.55
N PRO A 11 -2.78 -100.06 88.46
CA PRO A 11 -2.37 -99.79 89.82
C PRO A 11 -1.72 -101.01 90.49
N ALA A 12 -0.78 -100.77 91.41
CA ALA A 12 -0.19 -101.86 92.19
C ALA A 12 -1.28 -102.61 92.97
N GLY A 13 -1.23 -103.95 92.96
CA GLY A 13 -2.24 -104.81 93.56
C GLY A 13 -3.48 -105.06 92.68
N THR A 14 -3.56 -104.49 91.47
CA THR A 14 -4.66 -104.77 90.53
C THR A 14 -4.61 -106.17 89.92
N LYS A 15 -3.46 -106.87 89.92
CA LYS A 15 -3.42 -108.26 89.47
C LYS A 15 -3.89 -109.20 90.60
N GLY A 16 -4.83 -110.09 90.28
CA GLY A 16 -5.32 -111.12 91.19
C GLY A 16 -4.26 -112.18 91.52
N VAL A 17 -4.35 -112.74 92.72
CA VAL A 17 -3.42 -113.76 93.27
C VAL A 17 -4.10 -115.14 93.33
N PRO A 18 -3.39 -116.27 93.05
CA PRO A 18 -3.96 -117.62 93.13
C PRO A 18 -4.53 -117.98 94.51
N ASN A 19 -5.48 -118.92 94.55
CA ASN A 19 -6.17 -119.39 95.77
C ASN A 19 -6.91 -118.30 96.56
N THR A 20 -7.35 -117.26 95.86
CA THR A 20 -8.30 -116.26 96.38
C THR A 20 -9.64 -116.38 95.66
N THR A 21 -10.65 -115.64 96.12
CA THR A 21 -12.02 -115.67 95.57
C THR A 21 -12.10 -115.37 94.07
N ILE A 22 -11.14 -114.62 93.52
CA ILE A 22 -11.09 -114.26 92.10
C ILE A 22 -10.17 -115.23 91.36
N GLN A 23 -10.64 -115.76 90.22
CA GLN A 23 -9.78 -116.52 89.30
C GLN A 23 -8.73 -115.58 88.69
N SER A 24 -7.52 -115.63 89.26
CA SER A 24 -6.43 -114.71 88.96
C SER A 24 -5.97 -114.75 87.50
N VAL A 25 -5.96 -115.91 86.85
CA VAL A 25 -5.53 -116.05 85.44
C VAL A 25 -6.42 -115.26 84.46
N PRO A 26 -7.74 -115.52 84.36
CA PRO A 26 -8.59 -114.77 83.44
C PRO A 26 -8.70 -113.29 83.80
N TYR A 27 -8.65 -112.95 85.10
CA TYR A 27 -8.67 -111.56 85.53
C TYR A 27 -7.40 -110.81 85.13
N ASN A 28 -6.22 -111.41 85.32
CA ASN A 28 -4.95 -110.77 84.94
C ASN A 28 -4.82 -110.62 83.42
N ALA A 29 -5.30 -111.59 82.64
CA ALA A 29 -5.36 -111.47 81.18
C ALA A 29 -6.24 -110.28 80.75
N LEU A 30 -7.43 -110.12 81.35
CA LEU A 30 -8.28 -108.96 81.10
C LEU A 30 -7.58 -107.63 81.45
N ILE A 31 -6.88 -107.57 82.58
CA ILE A 31 -6.14 -106.37 82.98
C ILE A 31 -4.99 -106.08 82.02
N ASP A 32 -4.27 -107.10 81.56
CA ASP A 32 -3.19 -106.96 80.58
C ASP A 32 -3.74 -106.51 79.21
N ASP A 33 -4.88 -107.05 78.76
CA ASP A 33 -5.57 -106.64 77.54
C ASP A 33 -6.05 -105.18 77.62
N LEU A 34 -6.68 -104.77 78.73
CA LEU A 34 -7.08 -103.38 78.96
C LEU A 34 -5.86 -102.44 79.03
N THR A 35 -4.75 -102.93 79.57
CA THR A 35 -3.50 -102.17 79.64
C THR A 35 -2.89 -101.98 78.25
N ALA A 36 -2.93 -103.02 77.42
CA ALA A 36 -2.47 -102.96 76.03
C ALA A 36 -3.36 -102.04 75.19
N ASP A 37 -4.70 -102.17 75.26
CA ASP A 37 -5.65 -101.32 74.53
C ASP A 37 -5.52 -99.84 74.91
N ALA A 38 -5.37 -99.54 76.21
CA ALA A 38 -5.19 -98.17 76.67
C ALA A 38 -3.88 -97.51 76.17
N ASN A 39 -2.88 -98.30 75.77
CA ASN A 39 -1.58 -97.84 75.30
C ASN A 39 -1.40 -97.91 73.79
N ALA A 40 -2.26 -98.64 73.09
CA ALA A 40 -2.32 -98.60 71.64
C ALA A 40 -2.77 -97.22 71.15
N ALA A 41 -2.18 -96.74 70.05
CA ALA A 41 -2.66 -95.54 69.38
C ALA A 41 -4.12 -95.74 68.94
N ARG A 42 -5.02 -94.83 69.32
CA ARG A 42 -6.47 -95.00 69.05
C ARG A 42 -6.77 -94.76 67.56
N PRO A 43 -7.54 -95.64 66.89
CA PRO A 43 -8.04 -95.38 65.55
C PRO A 43 -9.05 -94.23 65.55
N ILE A 44 -9.28 -93.61 64.39
CA ILE A 44 -10.21 -92.48 64.21
C ILE A 44 -11.63 -92.80 64.71
N THR A 45 -12.08 -94.04 64.51
CA THR A 45 -13.37 -94.56 64.98
C THR A 45 -13.55 -94.49 66.50
N ALA A 46 -12.45 -94.51 67.27
CA ALA A 46 -12.45 -94.36 68.71
C ALA A 46 -12.12 -92.92 69.17
N GLY A 47 -11.99 -91.96 68.24
CA GLY A 47 -11.40 -90.63 68.43
C GLY A 47 -12.31 -89.52 68.97
N GLY A 48 -13.44 -89.83 69.61
CA GLY A 48 -14.33 -88.83 70.23
C GLY A 48 -15.12 -87.93 69.26
N THR A 49 -14.75 -87.89 67.98
CA THR A 49 -15.42 -87.10 66.92
C THR A 49 -16.59 -87.84 66.26
N GLY A 50 -16.78 -89.12 66.56
CA GLY A 50 -17.78 -89.98 65.91
C GLY A 50 -17.46 -90.33 64.45
N ALA A 51 -16.31 -89.90 63.92
CA ALA A 51 -15.93 -90.12 62.54
C ALA A 51 -15.26 -91.48 62.34
N THR A 52 -15.41 -92.04 61.13
CA THR A 52 -14.75 -93.30 60.73
C THR A 52 -13.66 -93.08 59.67
N SER A 53 -13.48 -91.85 59.20
CA SER A 53 -12.47 -91.47 58.21
C SER A 53 -11.76 -90.19 58.63
N ALA A 54 -10.53 -89.99 58.15
CA ALA A 54 -9.77 -88.78 58.44
C ALA A 54 -10.49 -87.52 57.94
N SER A 55 -11.22 -87.61 56.82
CA SER A 55 -12.00 -86.49 56.29
C SER A 55 -13.15 -86.11 57.20
N ALA A 56 -13.99 -87.07 57.60
CA ALA A 56 -15.10 -86.81 58.51
C ALA A 56 -14.61 -86.36 59.90
N ALA A 57 -13.47 -86.90 60.37
CA ALA A 57 -12.88 -86.49 61.64
C ALA A 57 -12.42 -85.03 61.60
N ARG A 58 -11.78 -84.59 60.50
CA ARG A 58 -11.43 -83.18 60.29
C ARG A 58 -12.67 -82.29 60.27
N THR A 59 -13.72 -82.68 59.53
CA THR A 59 -14.99 -81.94 59.49
C THR A 59 -15.62 -81.80 60.87
N ALA A 60 -15.70 -82.89 61.63
CA ALA A 60 -16.27 -82.89 62.98
C ALA A 60 -15.45 -82.06 63.99
N LEU A 61 -14.13 -81.97 63.80
CA LEU A 61 -13.24 -81.08 64.56
C LEU A 61 -13.27 -79.62 64.10
N GLY A 62 -13.96 -79.31 63.00
CA GLY A 62 -13.92 -78.00 62.35
C GLY A 62 -12.58 -77.67 61.69
N ALA A 63 -11.73 -78.68 61.45
CA ALA A 63 -10.43 -78.51 60.81
C ALA A 63 -10.58 -78.27 59.30
N GLN A 64 -9.75 -77.40 58.75
CA GLN A 64 -9.72 -77.10 57.32
C GLN A 64 -9.38 -78.36 56.49
N THR A 65 -10.10 -78.60 55.39
CA THR A 65 -9.80 -79.72 54.47
C THR A 65 -8.45 -79.51 53.80
N ALA A 66 -7.63 -80.57 53.71
CA ALA A 66 -6.35 -80.52 53.02
C ALA A 66 -6.55 -80.16 51.54
N HIS A 67 -5.96 -79.05 51.13
CA HIS A 67 -5.99 -78.54 49.76
C HIS A 67 -4.58 -78.10 49.34
N ALA A 68 -4.19 -78.35 48.09
CA ALA A 68 -2.85 -78.03 47.58
C ALA A 68 -2.56 -76.51 47.65
N ALA A 69 -3.48 -75.65 47.18
CA ALA A 69 -3.39 -74.19 47.35
C ALA A 69 -3.16 -73.74 48.81
N LEU A 70 -3.95 -74.24 49.76
CA LEU A 70 -3.85 -73.86 51.17
C LEU A 70 -2.55 -74.35 51.82
N SER A 71 -2.06 -75.51 51.37
CA SER A 71 -0.75 -76.03 51.78
C SER A 71 0.37 -75.15 51.21
N SER A 72 0.25 -74.71 49.96
CA SER A 72 1.22 -73.81 49.34
C SER A 72 1.23 -72.42 49.98
N ILE A 73 0.06 -71.85 50.32
CA ILE A 73 -0.05 -70.55 50.99
C ILE A 73 0.49 -70.64 52.42
N SER A 74 0.15 -71.70 53.16
CA SER A 74 0.61 -71.87 54.55
C SER A 74 2.12 -72.12 54.66
N ALA A 75 2.76 -72.58 53.58
CA ALA A 75 4.21 -72.72 53.48
C ALA A 75 4.95 -71.41 53.13
N LEU A 76 4.25 -70.33 52.79
CA LEU A 76 4.89 -69.05 52.45
C LEU A 76 5.47 -68.37 53.70
N ALA A 77 6.70 -67.86 53.57
CA ALA A 77 7.26 -66.95 54.56
C ALA A 77 6.52 -65.59 54.49
N THR A 78 5.83 -65.21 55.57
CA THR A 78 5.22 -63.89 55.69
C THR A 78 6.27 -62.86 56.11
N SER A 79 6.45 -61.84 55.29
CA SER A 79 7.37 -60.72 55.52
C SER A 79 6.65 -59.42 55.15
N ALA A 80 7.04 -58.31 55.77
CA ALA A 80 6.61 -56.99 55.32
C ALA A 80 6.94 -56.79 53.82
N ASP A 81 6.18 -55.91 53.18
CA ASP A 81 6.43 -55.43 51.82
C ASP A 81 6.41 -56.51 50.75
N ARG A 82 5.58 -57.55 50.91
CA ARG A 82 5.42 -58.63 49.92
C ARG A 82 3.97 -58.83 49.50
N MET A 83 3.79 -59.22 48.24
CA MET A 83 2.51 -59.66 47.67
C MET A 83 2.57 -61.15 47.34
N ILE A 84 1.49 -61.88 47.63
CA ILE A 84 1.31 -63.28 47.22
C ILE A 84 0.82 -63.30 45.76
N TYR A 85 1.40 -64.16 44.94
CA TYR A 85 0.96 -64.40 43.55
C TYR A 85 1.06 -65.89 43.21
N THR A 86 0.39 -66.31 42.15
CA THR A 86 0.43 -67.69 41.67
C THR A 86 1.53 -67.87 40.62
N THR A 87 2.30 -68.95 40.73
CA THR A 87 3.32 -69.35 39.74
C THR A 87 2.86 -70.53 38.88
N ALA A 88 1.91 -71.32 39.38
CA ALA A 88 1.22 -72.40 38.68
C ALA A 88 -0.13 -72.69 39.38
N ALA A 89 -0.92 -73.64 38.87
CA ALA A 89 -2.10 -74.13 39.59
C ALA A 89 -1.70 -74.64 40.99
N ASP A 90 -2.42 -74.21 42.02
CA ASP A 90 -2.15 -74.54 43.43
C ASP A 90 -0.75 -74.18 43.96
N ALA A 91 0.06 -73.40 43.22
CA ALA A 91 1.40 -72.98 43.63
C ALA A 91 1.46 -71.46 43.78
N TYR A 92 1.76 -71.03 45.01
CA TYR A 92 1.85 -69.64 45.40
C TYR A 92 3.29 -69.29 45.77
N ALA A 93 3.69 -68.06 45.46
CA ALA A 93 4.96 -67.48 45.84
C ALA A 93 4.75 -66.06 46.35
N THR A 94 5.77 -65.48 46.99
CA THR A 94 5.78 -64.05 47.35
C THR A 94 6.76 -63.28 46.47
N THR A 95 6.42 -62.05 46.12
CA THR A 95 7.34 -61.09 45.50
C THR A 95 7.42 -59.83 46.35
N ALA A 96 8.55 -59.12 46.32
CA ALA A 96 8.67 -57.84 47.03
C ALA A 96 7.92 -56.74 46.26
N LEU A 97 7.24 -55.87 47.00
CA LEU A 97 6.78 -54.58 46.51
C LEU A 97 7.65 -53.48 47.13
N THR A 98 8.13 -52.56 46.31
CA THR A 98 8.79 -51.36 46.82
C THR A 98 7.79 -50.48 47.58
N PRO A 99 8.23 -49.60 48.49
CA PRO A 99 7.35 -48.59 49.09
C PRO A 99 6.58 -47.79 48.04
N PHE A 100 7.23 -47.41 46.93
CA PHE A 100 6.61 -46.71 45.81
C PHE A 100 5.57 -47.55 45.05
N ALA A 101 5.81 -48.84 44.82
CA ALA A 101 4.82 -49.68 44.15
C ALA A 101 3.52 -49.80 44.96
N ARG A 102 3.62 -49.75 46.31
CA ARG A 102 2.45 -49.77 47.17
C ARG A 102 1.61 -48.49 47.08
N THR A 103 2.24 -47.34 46.87
CA THR A 103 1.52 -46.07 46.66
C THR A 103 0.83 -45.98 45.30
N LEU A 104 1.08 -46.92 44.38
CA LEU A 104 0.36 -47.00 43.11
C LEU A 104 -0.77 -48.03 43.15
N LEU A 105 -0.64 -49.05 43.99
CA LEU A 105 -1.62 -50.13 44.15
C LEU A 105 -2.75 -49.79 45.13
N ASP A 106 -2.55 -48.80 46.02
CA ASP A 106 -3.58 -48.26 46.91
C ASP A 106 -4.47 -47.21 46.23
N ASP A 107 -4.04 -46.65 45.09
CA ASP A 107 -4.76 -45.63 44.35
C ASP A 107 -6.10 -46.13 43.81
N ALA A 108 -7.17 -45.41 44.15
CA ALA A 108 -8.55 -45.79 43.83
C ALA A 108 -8.93 -45.63 42.34
N ASN A 109 -8.16 -44.86 41.57
CA ASN A 109 -8.43 -44.58 40.15
C ASN A 109 -7.16 -44.11 39.41
N ALA A 110 -7.25 -44.01 38.09
CA ALA A 110 -6.13 -43.62 37.22
C ALA A 110 -5.59 -42.20 37.48
N ALA A 111 -6.43 -41.24 37.88
CA ALA A 111 -5.98 -39.88 38.16
C ALA A 111 -5.14 -39.81 39.46
N ALA A 112 -5.50 -40.60 40.47
CA ALA A 112 -4.70 -40.77 41.67
C ALA A 112 -3.33 -41.39 41.33
N ALA A 113 -3.31 -42.46 40.51
CA ALA A 113 -2.10 -43.09 40.00
C ALA A 113 -1.17 -42.12 39.25
N LEU A 114 -1.72 -41.26 38.36
CA LEU A 114 -0.94 -40.25 37.65
C LEU A 114 -0.37 -39.19 38.59
N THR A 115 -1.11 -38.82 39.63
CA THR A 115 -0.64 -37.89 40.66
C THR A 115 0.52 -38.49 41.46
N THR A 116 0.42 -39.77 41.82
CA THR A 116 1.50 -40.54 42.47
C THR A 116 2.75 -40.62 41.58
N LEU A 117 2.58 -40.71 40.26
CA LEU A 117 3.67 -40.66 39.28
C LEU A 117 4.26 -39.25 39.08
N GLY A 118 3.74 -38.23 39.77
CA GLY A 118 4.21 -36.85 39.69
C GLY A 118 3.67 -36.05 38.50
N ILE A 119 2.66 -36.57 37.80
CA ILE A 119 2.00 -35.84 36.71
C ILE A 119 1.11 -34.74 37.30
N SER A 120 1.41 -33.50 36.95
CA SER A 120 0.64 -32.34 37.41
C SER A 120 -0.81 -32.42 36.93
N ALA A 121 -1.72 -31.77 37.67
CA ALA A 121 -3.12 -31.69 37.27
C ALA A 121 -3.31 -31.12 35.85
N PHE A 122 -2.45 -30.18 35.43
CA PHE A 122 -2.44 -29.65 34.06
C PHE A 122 -2.07 -30.70 33.01
N MET A 123 -1.01 -31.49 33.24
CA MET A 123 -0.66 -32.53 32.27
C MET A 123 -1.68 -33.66 32.24
N GLN A 124 -2.39 -33.90 33.35
CA GLN A 124 -3.52 -34.82 33.37
C GLN A 124 -4.66 -34.35 32.45
N THR A 125 -4.92 -33.04 32.33
CA THR A 125 -5.94 -32.56 31.37
C THR A 125 -5.52 -32.85 29.93
N VAL A 126 -4.24 -32.67 29.59
CA VAL A 126 -3.70 -32.99 28.26
C VAL A 126 -3.74 -34.49 27.97
N LEU A 127 -3.41 -35.34 28.94
CA LEU A 127 -3.43 -36.80 28.78
C LEU A 127 -4.84 -37.38 28.66
N ASN A 128 -5.85 -36.67 29.17
CA ASN A 128 -7.25 -37.06 29.08
C ASN A 128 -7.93 -36.54 27.80
N ASP A 129 -7.24 -35.75 26.97
CA ASP A 129 -7.79 -35.24 25.72
C ASP A 129 -7.98 -36.36 24.69
N ALA A 130 -9.15 -36.37 24.04
CA ALA A 130 -9.55 -37.44 23.13
C ALA A 130 -8.77 -37.44 21.80
N ASP A 131 -8.21 -36.30 21.40
CA ASP A 131 -7.49 -36.13 20.15
C ASP A 131 -6.46 -34.99 20.20
N ALA A 132 -5.71 -34.84 19.11
CA ALA A 132 -4.68 -33.81 18.98
C ALA A 132 -5.24 -32.38 18.96
N ALA A 133 -6.49 -32.16 18.52
CA ALA A 133 -7.10 -30.84 18.49
C ALA A 133 -7.49 -30.37 19.89
N ALA A 134 -8.06 -31.26 20.69
CA ALA A 134 -8.33 -31.06 22.12
C ALA A 134 -7.02 -30.80 22.88
N ALA A 135 -5.98 -31.61 22.67
CA ALA A 135 -4.66 -31.39 23.28
C ALA A 135 -4.07 -30.01 22.95
N ARG A 136 -4.14 -29.56 21.68
CA ARG A 136 -3.69 -28.21 21.31
C ARG A 136 -4.55 -27.12 21.95
N ALA A 137 -5.85 -27.34 22.15
CA ALA A 137 -6.72 -26.38 22.83
C ALA A 137 -6.35 -26.25 24.30
N THR A 138 -6.14 -27.38 24.99
CA THR A 138 -5.67 -27.44 26.37
C THR A 138 -4.32 -26.75 26.56
N LEU A 139 -3.41 -26.90 25.58
CA LEU A 139 -2.13 -26.19 25.55
C LEU A 139 -2.23 -24.71 25.10
N GLY A 140 -3.41 -24.23 24.71
CA GLY A 140 -3.61 -22.89 24.15
C GLY A 140 -3.00 -22.68 22.75
N ALA A 141 -2.52 -23.73 22.10
CA ALA A 141 -1.83 -23.67 20.81
C ALA A 141 -2.76 -23.45 19.59
N ASN A 142 -4.07 -23.44 19.79
CA ASN A 142 -5.07 -23.19 18.73
C ASN A 142 -5.42 -21.70 18.57
N ASP A 143 -4.98 -20.83 19.48
CA ASP A 143 -5.29 -19.40 19.46
C ASP A 143 -4.01 -18.57 19.37
N ALA A 144 -3.92 -17.76 18.32
CA ALA A 144 -2.79 -16.86 18.10
C ALA A 144 -2.72 -15.73 19.15
N SER A 145 -3.81 -15.45 19.87
CA SER A 145 -3.83 -14.49 20.99
C SER A 145 -2.85 -14.87 22.11
N ASN A 146 -2.48 -16.15 22.20
CA ASN A 146 -1.53 -16.65 23.19
C ASN A 146 -0.06 -16.37 22.84
N LEU A 147 0.24 -15.84 21.63
CA LEU A 147 1.58 -15.35 21.29
C LEU A 147 1.82 -13.98 21.93
N THR A 148 2.03 -13.98 23.24
CA THR A 148 2.26 -12.76 24.05
C THR A 148 3.70 -12.24 23.98
N THR A 149 4.64 -13.05 23.49
CA THR A 149 6.07 -12.72 23.32
C THR A 149 6.67 -13.47 22.12
N GLY A 150 7.82 -13.01 21.62
CA GLY A 150 8.57 -13.67 20.55
C GLY A 150 8.20 -13.21 19.14
N THR A 151 8.76 -13.89 18.13
CA THR A 151 8.56 -13.60 16.70
C THR A 151 7.82 -14.74 16.02
N VAL A 152 6.94 -14.42 15.07
CA VAL A 152 6.34 -15.43 14.17
C VAL A 152 7.21 -15.55 12.92
N PRO A 153 7.72 -16.74 12.57
CA PRO A 153 8.50 -16.91 11.35
C PRO A 153 7.69 -16.60 10.08
N ASP A 154 8.33 -16.07 9.05
CA ASP A 154 7.68 -15.65 7.79
C ASP A 154 6.80 -16.76 7.16
N ALA A 155 7.27 -18.01 7.19
CA ALA A 155 6.51 -19.15 6.64
C ALA A 155 5.17 -19.43 7.36
N ARG A 156 4.99 -18.89 8.57
CA ARG A 156 3.72 -18.97 9.32
C ARG A 156 2.77 -17.83 8.99
N ILE A 157 3.29 -16.73 8.43
CA ILE A 157 2.53 -15.56 7.98
C ILE A 157 2.57 -15.40 6.44
N SER A 158 2.91 -16.46 5.72
CA SER A 158 2.84 -16.46 4.26
C SER A 158 1.42 -16.78 3.80
N GLY A 159 0.75 -15.84 3.14
CA GLY A 159 -0.59 -16.04 2.61
C GLY A 159 -1.37 -14.75 2.35
N ALA A 160 -2.64 -14.90 1.99
CA ALA A 160 -3.58 -13.80 1.88
C ALA A 160 -4.36 -13.64 3.19
N TYR A 161 -4.48 -12.41 3.69
CA TYR A 161 -5.14 -12.09 4.96
C TYR A 161 -6.28 -11.09 4.73
N SER A 162 -7.51 -11.57 4.66
CA SER A 162 -8.70 -10.75 4.37
C SER A 162 -9.29 -10.05 5.61
N SER A 163 -8.94 -10.48 6.82
CA SER A 163 -9.54 -10.00 8.07
C SER A 163 -8.64 -9.09 8.90
N ILE A 164 -7.48 -8.66 8.38
CA ILE A 164 -6.64 -7.67 9.04
C ILE A 164 -7.38 -6.32 9.00
N THR A 165 -7.81 -5.83 10.15
CA THR A 165 -8.48 -4.53 10.29
C THR A 165 -7.51 -3.40 10.65
N THR A 166 -6.40 -3.74 11.32
CA THR A 166 -5.34 -2.81 11.69
C THR A 166 -3.98 -3.51 11.56
N LEU A 167 -3.01 -2.83 10.96
CA LEU A 167 -1.61 -3.25 10.90
C LEU A 167 -0.72 -2.10 11.38
N SER A 168 -0.17 -2.22 12.58
CA SER A 168 0.80 -1.27 13.12
C SER A 168 2.21 -1.81 12.92
N THR A 169 3.04 -1.10 12.15
CA THR A 169 4.42 -1.49 11.86
C THR A 169 5.38 -0.46 12.41
N SER A 170 6.39 -0.89 13.18
CA SER A 170 7.50 -0.01 13.60
C SER A 170 8.46 0.35 12.45
N GLY A 171 8.31 -0.27 11.28
CA GLY A 171 9.17 -0.10 10.12
C GLY A 171 8.40 0.11 8.82
N LYS A 172 9.06 -0.18 7.70
CA LYS A 172 8.52 0.00 6.34
C LYS A 172 7.57 -1.15 5.96
N ILE A 173 6.47 -0.80 5.29
CA ILE A 173 5.68 -1.75 4.49
C ILE A 173 6.35 -1.89 3.12
N THR A 174 6.79 -3.11 2.77
CA THR A 174 7.43 -3.40 1.48
C THR A 174 6.62 -4.45 0.73
N THR A 175 6.33 -4.20 -0.55
CA THR A 175 5.75 -5.16 -1.47
C THR A 175 6.79 -5.56 -2.53
N THR A 176 6.74 -6.80 -3.01
CA THR A 176 7.55 -7.28 -4.14
C THR A 176 6.79 -7.20 -5.47
N GLY A 177 5.48 -6.98 -5.42
CA GLY A 177 4.67 -6.65 -6.58
C GLY A 177 4.85 -5.20 -7.02
N ASN A 178 4.16 -4.82 -8.09
CA ASN A 178 4.27 -3.48 -8.67
C ASN A 178 3.39 -2.43 -7.96
N GLU A 179 2.44 -2.85 -7.11
CA GLU A 179 1.34 -2.01 -6.64
C GLU A 179 1.00 -2.24 -5.16
N VAL A 180 0.44 -1.20 -4.53
CA VAL A 180 -0.25 -1.24 -3.24
C VAL A 180 -1.65 -0.69 -3.48
N GLU A 181 -2.66 -1.55 -3.40
CA GLU A 181 -4.05 -1.16 -3.62
C GLU A 181 -4.70 -0.70 -2.31
N ILE A 182 -5.36 0.46 -2.35
CA ILE A 182 -6.20 0.99 -1.27
C ILE A 182 -7.59 1.23 -1.85
N SER A 183 -8.53 0.35 -1.54
CA SER A 183 -9.90 0.40 -2.05
C SER A 183 -10.88 0.92 -1.01
N GLY A 184 -11.83 1.76 -1.42
CA GLY A 184 -12.90 2.28 -0.57
C GLY A 184 -13.67 3.40 -1.27
N GLY A 185 -14.69 3.96 -0.63
CA GLY A 185 -15.46 5.06 -1.22
C GLY A 185 -14.63 6.33 -1.48
N ASN A 186 -13.66 6.61 -0.60
CA ASN A 186 -12.72 7.72 -0.76
C ASN A 186 -11.35 7.27 -0.20
N PRO A 187 -10.56 6.52 -1.00
CA PRO A 187 -9.29 5.97 -0.55
C PRO A 187 -8.28 7.09 -0.33
N ARG A 188 -7.49 6.97 0.74
CA ARG A 188 -6.54 8.02 1.13
C ARG A 188 -5.37 7.47 1.93
N VAL A 189 -4.25 8.19 1.88
CA VAL A 189 -3.10 8.02 2.77
C VAL A 189 -2.97 9.28 3.63
N LYS A 190 -3.00 9.12 4.95
CA LYS A 190 -2.74 10.22 5.89
C LYS A 190 -1.26 10.27 6.23
N PHE A 191 -0.66 11.44 6.09
CA PHE A 191 0.65 11.80 6.59
C PHE A 191 0.44 12.65 7.83
N ASN A 192 0.50 12.01 9.00
CA ASN A 192 0.24 12.64 10.28
C ASN A 192 1.56 13.10 10.92
N ASP A 193 1.76 14.41 11.06
CA ASP A 193 2.92 14.94 11.78
C ASP A 193 2.53 15.21 13.23
N THR A 194 3.09 14.42 14.15
CA THR A 194 2.79 14.54 15.58
C THR A 194 3.57 15.66 16.28
N THR A 195 4.39 16.41 15.55
CA THR A 195 5.17 17.53 16.09
C THR A 195 4.27 18.73 16.35
N THR A 196 4.47 19.43 17.47
CA THR A 196 3.66 20.61 17.82
C THR A 196 3.76 21.70 16.75
N GLY A 197 2.60 22.12 16.22
CA GLY A 197 2.50 23.18 15.21
C GLY A 197 2.79 22.72 13.78
N ALA A 198 3.05 21.43 13.55
CA ALA A 198 3.19 20.87 12.22
C ALA A 198 1.82 20.68 11.53
N TYR A 199 1.87 20.52 10.22
CA TYR A 199 0.68 20.32 9.39
C TYR A 199 0.55 18.86 8.99
N ASP A 200 -0.67 18.35 9.05
CA ASP A 200 -1.00 17.04 8.49
C ASP A 200 -1.28 17.17 7.00
N PHE A 201 -0.92 16.15 6.25
CA PHE A 201 -1.22 16.05 4.83
C PHE A 201 -1.95 14.76 4.50
N TRP A 202 -2.64 14.77 3.36
CA TRP A 202 -3.24 13.58 2.81
C TRP A 202 -3.05 13.52 1.30
N ALA A 203 -2.78 12.31 0.80
CA ALA A 203 -3.05 11.97 -0.59
C ALA A 203 -4.46 11.36 -0.66
N TYR A 204 -5.36 11.99 -1.40
CA TYR A 204 -6.79 11.71 -1.36
C TYR A 204 -7.34 11.55 -2.78
N VAL A 205 -8.17 10.53 -3.00
CA VAL A 205 -8.87 10.34 -4.27
C VAL A 205 -10.37 10.37 -4.03
N ASP A 206 -11.09 11.18 -4.81
CA ASP A 206 -12.54 11.31 -4.74
C ASP A 206 -13.07 11.93 -6.03
N SER A 207 -14.28 11.52 -6.44
CA SER A 207 -15.05 12.21 -7.48
C SER A 207 -14.27 12.49 -8.78
N HIS A 208 -13.43 11.54 -9.22
CA HIS A 208 -12.53 11.61 -10.39
C HIS A 208 -11.25 12.43 -10.21
N ASN A 209 -10.94 12.84 -8.98
CA ASN A 209 -9.87 13.79 -8.68
C ASN A 209 -8.83 13.18 -7.73
N PHE A 210 -7.56 13.52 -7.97
CA PHE A 210 -6.47 13.29 -7.03
C PHE A 210 -6.09 14.59 -6.35
N HIS A 211 -6.08 14.60 -5.02
CA HIS A 211 -5.77 15.77 -4.21
C HIS A 211 -4.57 15.52 -3.30
N ILE A 212 -3.78 16.58 -3.10
CA ILE A 212 -2.95 16.75 -1.91
C ILE A 212 -3.66 17.77 -1.03
N LEU A 213 -4.08 17.31 0.15
CA LEU A 213 -4.83 18.09 1.11
C LEU A 213 -3.98 18.37 2.35
N VAL A 214 -4.27 19.46 3.05
CA VAL A 214 -3.50 19.90 4.22
C VAL A 214 -4.43 20.41 5.32
N ASP A 215 -4.07 20.10 6.56
CA ASP A 215 -4.62 20.73 7.76
C ASP A 215 -3.58 21.70 8.32
N ARG A 216 -3.84 22.99 8.16
CA ARG A 216 -2.98 24.11 8.58
C ARG A 216 -3.31 24.61 9.98
N ILE A 217 -4.45 24.21 10.54
CA ILE A 217 -4.98 24.75 11.80
C ILE A 217 -5.07 23.70 12.91
N GLY A 218 -4.83 22.44 12.60
CA GLY A 218 -4.74 21.33 13.54
C GLY A 218 -6.09 20.87 14.10
N ASP A 219 -7.19 21.12 13.38
CA ASP A 219 -8.55 20.73 13.80
C ASP A 219 -8.99 19.37 13.23
N GLY A 220 -8.13 18.71 12.45
CA GLY A 220 -8.43 17.46 11.77
C GLY A 220 -9.27 17.65 10.51
N ALA A 221 -9.54 18.89 10.09
CA ALA A 221 -10.18 19.23 8.84
C ALA A 221 -9.16 19.79 7.84
N TRP A 222 -9.40 19.52 6.57
CA TRP A 222 -8.61 20.03 5.46
C TRP A 222 -9.01 21.48 5.13
N ASN A 223 -8.03 22.30 4.75
CA ASN A 223 -8.28 23.71 4.45
C ASN A 223 -8.03 24.04 2.97
N THR A 224 -8.93 24.83 2.38
CA THR A 224 -8.75 25.42 1.06
C THR A 224 -7.85 26.67 1.12
N PRO A 225 -7.10 27.00 0.05
CA PRO A 225 -6.98 26.21 -1.17
C PRO A 225 -6.14 24.95 -0.94
N HIS A 226 -6.51 23.86 -1.60
CA HIS A 226 -5.76 22.61 -1.58
C HIS A 226 -4.40 22.80 -2.26
N PRO A 227 -3.31 22.28 -1.70
CA PRO A 227 -1.99 22.30 -2.34
C PRO A 227 -2.02 21.82 -3.79
N LEU A 228 -2.60 20.65 -4.07
CA LEU A 228 -2.70 20.10 -5.43
C LEU A 228 -4.06 19.46 -5.64
N GLN A 229 -4.60 19.64 -6.84
CA GLN A 229 -5.78 18.94 -7.34
C GLN A 229 -5.57 18.60 -8.80
N LEU A 230 -5.76 17.33 -9.18
CA LEU A 230 -5.67 16.83 -10.54
C LEU A 230 -7.00 16.19 -10.90
N GLU A 231 -7.72 16.80 -11.83
CA GLU A 231 -9.00 16.31 -12.34
C GLU A 231 -8.76 15.29 -13.47
N GLY A 232 -9.14 14.04 -13.24
CA GLY A 232 -8.96 12.96 -14.22
C GLY A 232 -9.98 12.97 -15.37
N ASP A 233 -11.13 13.61 -15.19
CA ASP A 233 -12.20 13.70 -16.19
C ASP A 233 -11.99 14.86 -17.18
N THR A 234 -11.52 16.01 -16.69
CA THR A 234 -11.25 17.21 -17.49
C THR A 234 -9.78 17.39 -17.87
N ASN A 235 -8.90 16.50 -17.41
CA ASN A 235 -7.44 16.61 -17.55
C ASN A 235 -6.88 17.97 -17.10
N THR A 236 -7.45 18.52 -16.02
CA THR A 236 -7.09 19.84 -15.51
C THR A 236 -6.40 19.75 -14.15
N GLY A 237 -5.24 20.40 -14.02
CA GLY A 237 -4.54 20.50 -12.73
C GLY A 237 -4.73 21.88 -12.09
N TYR A 238 -4.75 21.92 -10.76
CA TYR A 238 -4.77 23.13 -9.95
C TYR A 238 -3.68 23.08 -8.87
N LEU A 239 -2.98 24.19 -8.69
CA LEU A 239 -1.99 24.42 -7.65
C LEU A 239 -2.47 25.58 -6.79
N PHE A 240 -2.73 25.32 -5.50
CA PHE A 240 -3.32 26.30 -4.59
C PHE A 240 -4.57 27.00 -5.16
N GLY A 241 -5.45 26.23 -5.81
CA GLY A 241 -6.71 26.73 -6.39
C GLY A 241 -6.57 27.47 -7.73
N SER A 242 -5.34 27.70 -8.22
CA SER A 242 -5.10 28.29 -9.54
C SER A 242 -4.82 27.18 -10.56
N GLN A 243 -5.41 27.26 -11.76
CA GLN A 243 -5.19 26.27 -12.81
C GLN A 243 -3.72 26.25 -13.23
N ILE A 244 -3.13 25.06 -13.34
CA ILE A 244 -1.74 24.88 -13.76
C ILE A 244 -1.64 25.15 -15.27
N LEU A 245 -0.73 26.05 -15.63
CA LEU A 245 -0.37 26.32 -17.01
C LEU A 245 0.51 25.18 -17.55
N THR A 246 0.12 24.63 -18.70
CA THR A 246 0.83 23.57 -19.41
C THR A 246 1.02 23.97 -20.87
N ALA A 247 1.95 23.30 -21.56
CA ALA A 247 2.12 23.46 -23.01
C ALA A 247 0.83 23.15 -23.82
N GLY A 248 -0.11 22.39 -23.25
CA GLY A 248 -1.35 22.03 -23.94
C GLY A 248 -2.53 22.98 -23.69
N ASN A 249 -2.48 23.85 -22.66
CA ASN A 249 -3.63 24.68 -22.27
C ASN A 249 -3.38 26.20 -22.29
N TYR A 250 -2.14 26.67 -22.50
CA TYR A 250 -1.85 28.10 -22.43
C TYR A 250 -2.64 28.95 -23.44
N ASP A 251 -2.93 28.42 -24.64
CA ASP A 251 -3.76 29.10 -25.65
C ASP A 251 -5.21 29.26 -25.17
N ALA A 252 -5.78 28.22 -24.54
CA ALA A 252 -7.15 28.26 -24.02
C ALA A 252 -7.30 29.15 -22.79
N LEU A 253 -6.23 29.30 -21.99
CA LEU A 253 -6.21 30.17 -20.81
C LEU A 253 -5.98 31.65 -21.15
N GLY A 254 -5.77 31.98 -22.44
CA GLY A 254 -5.58 33.36 -22.88
C GLY A 254 -4.29 33.99 -22.36
N VAL A 255 -3.31 33.19 -21.97
CA VAL A 255 -2.01 33.68 -21.48
C VAL A 255 -1.17 34.07 -22.69
N ALA A 256 -0.80 35.34 -22.80
CA ALA A 256 0.09 35.82 -23.84
C ALA A 256 1.53 35.35 -23.58
N PRO A 257 2.19 34.65 -24.52
CA PRO A 257 3.59 34.26 -24.32
C PRO A 257 4.50 35.50 -24.32
N GLU A 258 5.04 35.87 -23.16
CA GLU A 258 5.91 37.05 -22.99
C GLU A 258 7.22 36.97 -23.79
N ALA A 259 7.66 35.75 -24.16
CA ALA A 259 8.83 35.55 -25.00
C ALA A 259 8.60 35.89 -26.49
N ARG A 260 7.36 36.15 -26.91
CA ARG A 260 7.06 36.62 -28.27
C ARG A 260 7.20 38.13 -28.33
N THR A 261 7.78 38.62 -29.43
CA THR A 261 7.95 40.06 -29.66
C THR A 261 7.30 40.50 -30.96
N ILE A 262 6.74 41.70 -30.99
CA ILE A 262 6.38 42.41 -32.21
C ILE A 262 7.57 43.30 -32.61
N THR A 263 8.15 43.05 -33.77
CA THR A 263 9.17 43.93 -34.35
C THR A 263 8.49 44.99 -35.21
N ALA A 264 8.53 46.25 -34.77
CA ALA A 264 8.09 47.36 -35.59
C ALA A 264 9.17 47.67 -36.64
N GLY A 265 8.83 47.52 -37.92
CA GLY A 265 9.71 47.91 -39.03
C GLY A 265 9.77 49.43 -39.24
N ASN A 266 10.58 49.87 -40.21
CA ASN A 266 10.64 51.28 -40.59
C ASN A 266 9.23 51.84 -40.90
N GLY A 267 8.96 53.05 -40.43
CA GLY A 267 7.68 53.73 -40.55
C GLY A 267 6.68 53.36 -39.46
N LEU A 268 6.96 52.34 -38.64
CA LEU A 268 6.10 51.90 -37.54
C LEU A 268 6.85 52.06 -36.20
N THR A 269 6.12 52.46 -35.16
CA THR A 269 6.61 52.42 -33.77
C THR A 269 5.70 51.55 -32.91
N GLY A 270 6.14 51.20 -31.70
CA GLY A 270 5.32 50.46 -30.74
C GLY A 270 5.50 48.93 -30.73
N GLY A 271 6.59 48.42 -31.30
CA GLY A 271 7.04 47.04 -31.06
C GLY A 271 7.41 46.75 -29.60
N GLY A 272 7.99 45.58 -29.34
CA GLY A 272 8.37 45.11 -28.00
C GLY A 272 7.90 43.68 -27.74
N ASP A 273 8.12 43.18 -26.52
CA ASP A 273 7.53 41.92 -26.05
C ASP A 273 6.00 42.02 -25.86
N LEU A 274 5.36 40.90 -25.59
CA LEU A 274 3.93 40.79 -25.32
C LEU A 274 3.60 40.77 -23.82
N ALA A 275 4.49 41.26 -22.95
CA ALA A 275 4.21 41.36 -21.50
C ALA A 275 3.13 42.40 -21.16
N ALA A 276 2.73 43.24 -22.13
CA ALA A 276 1.62 44.17 -22.02
C ALA A 276 0.92 44.38 -23.37
N ASN A 277 -0.28 44.98 -23.35
CA ASN A 277 -1.01 45.39 -24.56
C ASN A 277 -0.12 46.23 -25.48
N ARG A 278 -0.14 45.93 -26.79
CA ARG A 278 0.67 46.64 -27.79
C ARG A 278 -0.13 47.54 -28.73
N THR A 279 0.37 48.77 -28.90
CA THR A 279 -0.16 49.77 -29.86
C THR A 279 0.90 50.00 -30.92
N LEU A 280 0.59 49.66 -32.17
CA LEU A 280 1.45 49.95 -33.33
C LEU A 280 1.00 51.26 -33.96
N THR A 281 1.93 52.18 -34.14
CA THR A 281 1.63 53.50 -34.71
C THR A 281 2.37 53.67 -36.02
N LEU A 282 1.63 54.04 -37.06
CA LEU A 282 2.22 54.48 -38.33
C LEU A 282 2.71 55.91 -38.19
N GLY A 283 3.99 56.10 -38.50
CA GLY A 283 4.63 57.40 -38.52
C GLY A 283 3.93 58.36 -39.49
N THR A 284 3.76 59.61 -39.07
CA THR A 284 3.15 60.65 -39.91
C THR A 284 3.88 60.77 -41.24
N PRO A 285 3.19 60.80 -42.38
CA PRO A 285 3.85 60.95 -43.67
C PRO A 285 4.61 62.28 -43.75
N GLY A 286 5.79 62.27 -44.35
CA GLY A 286 6.54 63.48 -44.66
C GLY A 286 5.90 64.26 -45.81
N SER A 287 6.21 65.55 -45.92
CA SER A 287 5.76 66.38 -47.04
C SER A 287 6.32 65.87 -48.36
N ILE A 288 5.46 65.83 -49.38
CA ILE A 288 5.83 65.44 -50.75
C ILE A 288 6.44 66.65 -51.46
N THR A 289 7.57 66.48 -52.15
CA THR A 289 8.24 67.50 -52.96
C THR A 289 8.69 66.90 -54.29
N ASN A 290 9.14 67.72 -55.24
CA ASN A 290 9.66 67.22 -56.53
C ASN A 290 10.92 66.35 -56.42
N ALA A 291 11.54 66.28 -55.23
CA ALA A 291 12.67 65.41 -54.95
C ALA A 291 12.32 64.22 -54.02
N THR A 292 11.07 64.12 -53.52
CA THR A 292 10.72 63.00 -52.66
C THR A 292 10.70 61.69 -53.43
N THR A 293 11.20 60.64 -52.79
CA THR A 293 11.15 59.27 -53.28
C THR A 293 10.16 58.46 -52.43
N ASN A 294 9.73 57.29 -52.91
CA ASN A 294 9.07 56.32 -52.04
C ASN A 294 10.10 55.88 -50.98
N SER A 295 9.85 56.20 -49.71
CA SER A 295 10.79 55.91 -48.63
C SER A 295 10.08 55.73 -47.30
N VAL A 296 10.65 54.89 -46.44
CA VAL A 296 10.27 54.72 -45.04
C VAL A 296 11.46 55.06 -44.16
N THR A 297 11.26 55.89 -43.13
CA THR A 297 12.28 56.22 -42.12
C THR A 297 11.95 55.52 -40.81
N SER A 298 12.72 55.72 -39.73
CA SER A 298 12.37 55.12 -38.43
C SER A 298 11.01 55.56 -37.88
N THR A 299 10.52 56.75 -38.26
CA THR A 299 9.30 57.35 -37.68
C THR A 299 8.35 57.99 -38.70
N SER A 300 8.57 57.78 -40.00
CA SER A 300 7.78 58.41 -41.07
C SER A 300 7.82 57.58 -42.36
N HIS A 301 7.02 57.99 -43.34
CA HIS A 301 7.03 57.46 -44.69
C HIS A 301 6.76 58.60 -45.69
N THR A 302 7.19 58.44 -46.93
CA THR A 302 6.99 59.41 -48.03
C THR A 302 6.76 58.68 -49.34
N HIS A 303 6.18 59.39 -50.30
CA HIS A 303 5.95 58.90 -51.65
C HIS A 303 6.62 59.80 -52.70
N ALA A 304 6.95 59.19 -53.84
CA ALA A 304 7.45 59.91 -55.00
C ALA A 304 6.31 60.58 -55.78
N LEU A 305 6.58 61.76 -56.33
CA LEU A 305 5.73 62.34 -57.38
C LEU A 305 6.05 61.64 -58.71
N GLY A 306 5.00 61.27 -59.45
CA GLY A 306 5.14 60.71 -60.80
C GLY A 306 5.41 61.75 -61.89
N PHE A 307 5.39 63.04 -61.55
CA PHE A 307 5.68 64.16 -62.45
C PHE A 307 6.93 64.94 -61.99
N THR A 308 7.70 65.43 -62.95
CA THR A 308 8.95 66.17 -62.76
C THR A 308 8.69 67.63 -62.35
N ALA A 309 9.70 68.30 -61.76
CA ALA A 309 9.62 69.74 -61.43
C ALA A 309 9.29 70.63 -62.63
N ALA A 310 9.67 70.20 -63.83
CA ALA A 310 9.38 70.92 -65.05
C ALA A 310 7.88 70.91 -65.41
N GLU A 311 7.03 70.11 -64.76
CA GLU A 311 5.58 70.02 -65.04
C GLU A 311 4.70 70.84 -64.09
N VAL A 312 5.28 71.46 -63.05
CA VAL A 312 4.55 72.29 -62.08
C VAL A 312 4.90 73.77 -62.25
N TYR A 313 3.90 74.64 -62.35
CA TYR A 313 4.15 76.08 -62.49
C TYR A 313 4.56 76.66 -61.14
N ALA A 314 5.75 77.25 -61.08
CA ALA A 314 6.31 77.87 -59.87
C ALA A 314 6.46 79.39 -59.99
N GLY A 315 5.87 79.99 -61.03
CA GLY A 315 5.93 81.43 -61.28
C GLY A 315 5.02 82.24 -60.36
N ALA A 316 5.31 83.53 -60.21
CA ALA A 316 4.59 84.43 -59.31
C ALA A 316 4.07 85.71 -60.00
N GLY A 317 4.26 85.89 -61.32
CA GLY A 317 3.79 87.11 -61.98
C GLY A 317 3.94 87.16 -63.50
N ALA A 318 3.43 88.22 -64.11
CA ALA A 318 3.35 88.38 -65.57
C ALA A 318 4.70 88.45 -66.31
N ASN A 319 5.82 88.54 -65.57
CA ASN A 319 7.17 88.59 -66.13
C ASN A 319 7.91 87.23 -66.06
N ASP A 320 7.22 86.16 -65.68
CA ASP A 320 7.81 84.83 -65.63
C ASP A 320 8.22 84.36 -67.03
N THR A 321 9.43 83.80 -67.12
CA THR A 321 9.98 83.27 -68.37
C THR A 321 10.17 81.76 -68.34
N SER A 322 9.76 81.10 -67.25
CA SER A 322 9.83 79.64 -67.09
C SER A 322 8.44 79.10 -66.78
N PHE A 323 7.90 78.33 -67.74
CA PHE A 323 6.57 77.73 -67.65
C PHE A 323 6.66 76.21 -67.71
N PRO A 324 5.69 75.45 -67.19
CA PRO A 324 5.73 74.00 -67.24
C PRO A 324 5.86 73.39 -68.63
N LEU A 325 6.38 72.17 -68.71
CA LEU A 325 6.22 71.30 -69.86
C LEU A 325 4.74 71.14 -70.16
N GLY A 326 4.40 71.24 -71.44
CA GLY A 326 3.01 71.23 -71.90
C GLY A 326 2.30 72.57 -71.79
N HIS A 327 2.88 73.60 -71.14
CA HIS A 327 2.28 74.94 -71.07
C HIS A 327 2.17 75.54 -72.47
N ALA A 328 1.03 76.18 -72.73
CA ALA A 328 0.72 76.76 -74.03
C ALA A 328 0.55 78.27 -73.91
N ILE A 329 1.15 78.99 -74.86
CA ILE A 329 1.04 80.46 -74.98
C ILE A 329 0.58 80.84 -76.38
N LEU A 330 -0.06 81.99 -76.49
CA LEU A 330 -0.30 82.62 -77.78
C LEU A 330 0.83 83.63 -78.05
N CYS A 331 1.56 83.44 -79.15
CA CYS A 331 2.73 84.24 -79.50
C CYS A 331 2.61 84.72 -80.94
N TYR A 332 2.90 85.99 -81.19
CA TYR A 332 3.01 86.48 -82.56
C TYR A 332 4.33 85.98 -83.19
N THR A 333 4.25 85.27 -84.33
CA THR A 333 5.39 84.55 -84.92
C THR A 333 5.55 84.74 -86.43
N ASN A 334 4.81 85.68 -87.02
CA ASN A 334 4.82 85.96 -88.47
C ASN A 334 4.65 84.68 -89.34
N ASN A 335 3.57 83.92 -89.08
CA ASN A 335 3.20 82.71 -89.82
C ASN A 335 4.21 81.54 -89.72
N THR A 336 4.63 81.20 -88.49
CA THR A 336 5.49 80.02 -88.29
C THR A 336 4.76 78.69 -88.61
N ALA A 337 5.44 77.80 -89.32
CA ALA A 337 4.93 76.47 -89.67
C ALA A 337 4.67 75.59 -88.43
N ARG A 338 3.69 74.68 -88.51
CA ARG A 338 3.36 73.73 -87.44
C ARG A 338 4.58 72.89 -87.06
N ASN A 339 4.82 72.73 -85.75
CA ASN A 339 5.94 72.04 -85.13
C ASN A 339 7.33 72.66 -85.37
N ALA A 340 7.43 73.81 -86.05
CA ALA A 340 8.68 74.55 -86.11
C ALA A 340 9.06 75.10 -84.73
N SER A 341 10.37 75.21 -84.50
CA SER A 341 10.92 75.77 -83.26
C SER A 341 10.71 77.28 -83.26
N VAL A 342 10.24 77.82 -82.14
CA VAL A 342 10.11 79.25 -81.92
C VAL A 342 10.79 79.58 -80.61
N THR A 343 11.48 80.71 -80.54
CA THR A 343 11.99 81.26 -79.28
C THR A 343 11.07 82.41 -78.86
N PRO A 344 10.03 82.15 -78.04
CA PRO A 344 9.15 83.22 -77.59
C PRO A 344 9.86 84.12 -76.59
N SER A 345 9.41 85.36 -76.53
CA SER A 345 9.85 86.39 -75.58
C SER A 345 8.65 87.17 -75.09
N LEU A 346 8.74 87.71 -73.88
CA LEU A 346 7.83 88.74 -73.41
C LEU A 346 7.93 89.98 -74.30
N ARG A 347 6.84 90.71 -74.53
CA ARG A 347 6.88 91.98 -75.26
C ARG A 347 7.47 93.09 -74.38
N LEU A 348 8.29 93.96 -74.97
CA LEU A 348 8.75 95.17 -74.31
C LEU A 348 7.58 96.12 -74.03
N ASN A 349 7.53 96.67 -72.82
CA ASN A 349 6.56 97.66 -72.35
C ASN A 349 5.10 97.21 -72.22
N LEU A 350 4.78 95.92 -72.44
CA LEU A 350 3.43 95.35 -72.32
C LEU A 350 3.50 93.94 -71.71
N ASN A 351 2.61 93.61 -70.76
CA ASN A 351 2.64 92.34 -70.02
C ASN A 351 1.54 91.34 -70.44
N TYR A 352 0.83 91.60 -71.55
CA TYR A 352 -0.29 90.78 -72.02
C TYR A 352 0.02 90.00 -73.31
N GLN A 353 1.24 90.10 -73.85
CA GLN A 353 1.58 89.55 -75.16
C GLN A 353 2.98 88.92 -75.19
N TYR A 354 3.08 87.80 -75.92
CA TYR A 354 4.34 87.17 -76.31
C TYR A 354 4.65 87.41 -77.80
N LEU A 355 5.93 87.56 -78.12
CA LEU A 355 6.46 87.76 -79.47
C LEU A 355 7.57 86.75 -79.75
N TYR A 356 7.83 86.42 -81.02
CA TYR A 356 9.05 85.68 -81.36
C TYR A 356 10.28 86.57 -81.17
N SER A 357 11.41 85.98 -80.80
CA SER A 357 12.65 86.70 -80.41
C SER A 357 13.24 87.61 -81.50
N GLY A 358 12.83 87.44 -82.76
CA GLY A 358 13.27 88.29 -83.87
C GLY A 358 12.40 89.53 -84.10
N HIS A 359 11.32 89.71 -83.34
CA HIS A 359 10.49 90.91 -83.41
C HIS A 359 11.20 92.12 -82.77
N THR A 360 10.98 93.33 -83.29
CA THR A 360 11.62 94.56 -82.79
C THR A 360 11.33 94.85 -81.33
N ASP A 361 10.11 94.53 -80.87
CA ASP A 361 9.66 94.72 -79.49
C ASP A 361 9.91 93.48 -78.59
N ALA A 362 10.75 92.53 -79.01
CA ALA A 362 11.06 91.34 -78.22
C ALA A 362 11.88 91.69 -76.96
N GLY A 363 11.40 91.25 -75.79
CA GLY A 363 12.03 91.41 -74.49
C GLY A 363 12.67 90.12 -73.98
N ASN A 364 12.51 89.81 -72.70
CA ASN A 364 13.11 88.63 -72.09
C ASN A 364 12.60 87.34 -72.75
N LEU A 365 13.54 86.47 -73.14
CA LEU A 365 13.24 85.18 -73.75
C LEU A 365 12.59 84.24 -72.72
N LEU A 366 11.62 83.46 -73.19
CA LEU A 366 11.09 82.34 -72.44
C LEU A 366 12.08 81.17 -72.54
N SER A 367 12.36 80.56 -71.41
CA SER A 367 13.18 79.36 -71.29
C SER A 367 12.49 78.13 -71.88
N GLY A 368 13.30 77.13 -72.23
CA GLY A 368 12.82 75.86 -72.80
C GLY A 368 12.70 75.86 -74.32
N THR A 369 12.30 74.71 -74.85
CA THR A 369 12.03 74.52 -76.28
C THR A 369 10.55 74.71 -76.53
N TRP A 370 10.19 75.63 -77.43
CA TRP A 370 8.82 75.89 -77.80
C TRP A 370 8.55 75.48 -79.24
N ARG A 371 7.40 74.86 -79.46
CA ARG A 371 7.00 74.37 -80.77
C ARG A 371 5.63 74.90 -81.14
N ALA A 372 5.47 75.38 -82.37
CA ALA A 372 4.17 75.82 -82.86
C ALA A 372 3.20 74.63 -82.98
N ARG A 373 1.94 74.83 -82.59
CA ARG A 373 0.84 73.85 -82.66
C ARG A 373 -0.21 74.21 -83.71
N GLY A 374 -0.17 75.45 -84.19
CA GLY A 374 -1.01 76.02 -85.24
C GLY A 374 -0.85 77.53 -85.22
N VAL A 375 -1.18 78.20 -86.34
CA VAL A 375 -1.14 79.66 -86.48
C VAL A 375 -2.47 80.15 -87.06
N ASN A 376 -2.96 81.29 -86.60
CA ASN A 376 -4.13 81.93 -87.19
C ASN A 376 -3.73 82.78 -88.41
N GLY A 377 -4.71 83.33 -89.14
CA GLY A 377 -4.45 84.16 -90.32
C GLY A 377 -3.67 85.46 -90.03
N ASP A 378 -3.64 85.89 -88.78
CA ASP A 378 -3.00 87.14 -88.34
C ASP A 378 -1.57 86.92 -87.80
N GLY A 379 -0.99 85.72 -87.98
CA GLY A 379 0.39 85.42 -87.59
C GLY A 379 0.59 85.03 -86.12
N TRP A 380 -0.49 84.80 -85.36
CA TRP A 380 -0.44 84.35 -83.98
C TRP A 380 -0.42 82.83 -83.90
N ALA A 381 0.68 82.28 -83.39
CA ALA A 381 0.85 80.86 -83.18
C ALA A 381 0.55 80.47 -81.74
N LEU A 382 -0.16 79.35 -81.59
CA LEU A 382 -0.20 78.62 -80.32
C LEU A 382 1.12 77.88 -80.16
N LEU A 383 1.94 78.29 -79.21
CA LEU A 383 3.19 77.62 -78.89
C LEU A 383 3.00 76.76 -77.65
N GLN A 384 3.57 75.57 -77.64
CA GLN A 384 3.63 74.71 -76.46
C GLN A 384 5.09 74.46 -76.08
N ARG A 385 5.41 74.58 -74.80
CA ARG A 385 6.72 74.17 -74.28
C ARG A 385 6.81 72.64 -74.30
N VAL A 386 7.88 72.11 -74.89
CA VAL A 386 8.09 70.65 -75.05
C VAL A 386 9.32 70.11 -74.32
N ALA A 387 10.25 70.98 -73.92
CA ALA A 387 11.43 70.66 -73.12
C ALA A 387 11.85 71.88 -72.32
#